data_AF-C9N0V9-F1
#
_entry.id   AF-C9N0V9-F1
#
_cell.length_a   1.000
_cell.length_b   1.000
_cell.length_c   1.000
_cell.angle_alpha   90.00
_cell.angle_beta   90.00
_cell.angle_gamma   90.00
#
_symmetry.space_group_name_H-M   'P 1'
#
loop_
_entity.id
_entity.type
_entity.pdbx_description
1 polymer ?
#
loop_
_entity_poly.entity_id
_entity_poly.type
_entity_poly.pdbx_seq_one_letter_code
_entity_poly.pdbx_strand_id
1 'polypeptide(L)'
;MKLSINNIGKLKNAKVEIKGITVIAGENDTGKSTVGKILFSVFNSFYKLDEKIIKLKKTNIQNYLQRLITTNPFEDYPDFSKLIEKIFKDSSIYDKNDLKLRNDILYFIAENKTKSEVDEINEINDDYFENQIKKYRKY
;
A
#
# COMPACT_ATOMS: atom_id res chain seq x y z
N MET A 1 -1.17 -16.24 26.61
CA MET A 1 -0.49 -14.98 26.23
C MET A 1 -0.04 -14.23 27.49
N LYS A 2 1.10 -13.53 27.46
CA LYS A 2 1.51 -12.61 28.53
C LYS A 2 1.59 -11.19 27.97
N LEU A 3 0.86 -10.27 28.57
CA LEU A 3 0.77 -8.86 28.16
C LEU A 3 1.41 -7.98 29.25
N SER A 4 2.40 -7.18 28.86
CA SER A 4 2.97 -6.13 29.72
C SER A 4 2.55 -4.77 29.18
N ILE A 5 1.94 -3.96 30.02
CA ILE A 5 1.41 -2.64 29.70
C ILE A 5 2.16 -1.63 30.54
N ASN A 6 2.81 -0.66 29.90
CA ASN A 6 3.55 0.40 30.57
C ASN A 6 3.07 1.76 30.02
N ASN A 7 2.73 2.67 30.92
CA ASN A 7 2.34 4.05 30.63
C ASN A 7 1.21 4.21 29.59
N ILE A 8 0.11 3.44 29.72
CA ILE A 8 -1.08 3.59 28.86
C ILE A 8 -2.30 3.99 29.68
N GLY A 9 -2.85 5.17 29.38
CA GLY A 9 -3.97 5.73 30.13
C GLY A 9 -3.66 5.82 31.63
N LYS A 10 -4.52 5.22 32.46
CA LYS A 10 -4.32 5.17 33.93
C LYS A 10 -3.34 4.08 34.39
N LEU A 11 -2.94 3.18 33.49
CA LEU A 11 -2.05 2.06 33.81
C LEU A 11 -0.59 2.51 33.68
N LYS A 12 0.04 2.87 34.79
CA LYS A 12 1.49 3.13 34.84
C LYS A 12 2.28 1.87 34.51
N ASN A 13 1.97 0.76 35.17
CA ASN A 13 2.53 -0.57 34.90
C ASN A 13 1.46 -1.63 35.18
N ALA A 14 1.28 -2.60 34.29
CA ALA A 14 0.44 -3.77 34.50
C ALA A 14 0.99 -5.00 33.76
N LYS A 15 0.93 -6.16 34.40
CA LYS A 15 1.26 -7.46 33.79
C LYS A 15 0.03 -8.34 33.86
N VAL A 16 -0.45 -8.80 32.71
CA VAL A 16 -1.66 -9.61 32.59
C VAL A 16 -1.29 -10.92 31.90
N GLU A 17 -1.55 -12.04 32.58
CA GLU A 17 -1.46 -13.36 31.98
C GLU A 17 -2.86 -13.80 31.52
N ILE A 18 -3.01 -14.02 30.22
CA ILE A 18 -4.27 -14.48 29.62
C ILE A 18 -4.12 -15.96 29.28
N LYS A 19 -4.95 -16.80 29.90
CA LYS A 19 -5.03 -18.26 29.68
C LYS A 19 -6.30 -18.57 28.89
N GLY A 20 -7.08 -19.58 29.30
CA GLY A 20 -8.40 -19.85 28.73
C GLY A 20 -9.39 -18.71 29.03
N ILE A 21 -10.55 -19.04 29.61
CA ILE A 21 -11.51 -18.01 30.03
C ILE A 21 -10.87 -17.17 31.14
N THR A 22 -10.67 -15.87 30.88
CA THR A 22 -10.01 -14.92 31.78
C THR A 22 -10.96 -13.74 32.02
N VAL A 23 -11.25 -13.43 33.29
CA VAL A 23 -12.15 -12.33 33.69
C VAL A 23 -11.32 -11.16 34.23
N ILE A 24 -11.56 -9.95 33.72
CA ILE A 24 -10.95 -8.71 34.21
C ILE A 24 -11.98 -7.97 35.07
N ALA A 25 -11.76 -7.93 36.38
CA ALA A 25 -12.65 -7.33 37.37
C ALA A 25 -11.94 -6.23 38.19
N GLY A 26 -12.70 -5.49 39.00
CA GLY A 26 -12.22 -4.34 39.78
C GLY A 26 -13.21 -3.18 39.78
N GLU A 27 -12.93 -2.10 40.50
CA GLU A 27 -13.79 -0.90 40.56
C GLU A 27 -13.84 -0.15 39.22
N ASN A 28 -14.87 0.65 39.01
CA ASN A 28 -14.96 1.50 37.82
C ASN A 28 -13.73 2.39 37.69
N ASP A 29 -13.35 2.68 36.44
CA ASP A 29 -12.31 3.67 36.15
C ASP A 29 -10.87 3.31 36.63
N THR A 30 -10.65 2.04 36.98
CA THR A 30 -9.33 1.48 37.38
C THR A 30 -8.51 0.91 36.22
N GLY A 31 -8.98 1.08 34.98
CA GLY A 31 -8.27 0.63 33.77
C GLY A 31 -8.71 -0.72 33.19
N LYS A 32 -9.79 -1.34 33.70
CA LYS A 32 -10.37 -2.58 33.12
C LYS A 32 -10.65 -2.46 31.62
N SER A 33 -11.39 -1.41 31.22
CA SER A 33 -11.69 -1.14 29.81
C SER A 33 -10.43 -0.80 29.00
N THR A 34 -9.41 -0.23 29.65
CA THR A 34 -8.12 0.06 29.01
C THR A 34 -7.38 -1.22 28.66
N VAL A 35 -7.30 -2.20 29.57
CA VAL A 35 -6.72 -3.52 29.28
C VAL A 35 -7.45 -4.20 28.13
N GLY A 36 -8.79 -4.16 28.14
CA GLY A 36 -9.61 -4.73 27.06
C GLY A 36 -9.36 -4.06 25.70
N LYS A 37 -9.28 -2.73 25.67
CA LYS A 37 -8.94 -1.97 24.44
C LYS A 37 -7.55 -2.28 23.94
N ILE A 38 -6.55 -2.36 24.83
CA ILE A 38 -5.18 -2.74 24.46
C ILE A 38 -5.17 -4.15 23.86
N LEU A 39 -5.84 -5.10 24.51
CA LEU A 39 -5.95 -6.48 24.01
C LEU A 39 -6.60 -6.52 22.63
N PHE A 40 -7.69 -5.78 22.44
CA PHE A 40 -8.37 -5.66 21.16
C PHE A 40 -7.46 -5.05 20.09
N SER A 41 -6.74 -3.97 20.40
CA SER A 41 -5.80 -3.34 19.46
C SER A 41 -4.68 -4.30 19.06
N VAL A 42 -4.03 -4.96 20.03
CA VAL A 42 -2.97 -5.95 19.77
C VAL A 42 -3.49 -7.07 18.86
N PHE A 43 -4.64 -7.66 19.22
CA PHE A 43 -5.22 -8.74 18.42
C PHE A 43 -5.54 -8.30 16.99
N ASN A 44 -6.19 -7.15 16.83
CA ASN A 44 -6.54 -6.64 15.50
C ASN A 44 -5.33 -6.22 14.69
N SER A 45 -4.26 -5.70 15.31
CA SER A 45 -3.04 -5.35 14.59
C SER A 45 -2.39 -6.58 13.94
N PHE A 46 -2.41 -7.73 14.62
CA PHE A 46 -1.86 -8.99 14.10
C PHE A 46 -2.87 -9.81 13.28
N TYR A 47 -4.17 -9.54 13.41
CA TYR A 47 -5.19 -10.24 12.64
C TYR A 47 -5.00 -10.01 11.13
N LYS A 48 -4.80 -11.10 10.38
CA LYS A 48 -4.59 -11.09 8.93
C LYS A 48 -3.46 -10.14 8.49
N LEU A 49 -2.37 -10.12 9.24
CA LEU A 49 -1.24 -9.23 9.01
C LEU A 49 -0.67 -9.37 7.60
N ASP A 50 -0.54 -10.59 7.08
CA ASP A 50 -0.03 -10.83 5.71
C ASP A 50 -0.95 -10.23 4.64
N GLU A 51 -2.27 -10.44 4.74
CA GLU A 51 -3.26 -9.85 3.82
C GLU A 51 -3.18 -8.32 3.86
N LYS A 52 -3.03 -7.73 5.05
CA LYS A 52 -2.87 -6.27 5.23
C LYS A 52 -1.58 -5.75 4.60
N ILE A 53 -0.46 -6.46 4.77
CA ILE A 53 0.82 -6.09 4.14
C ILE A 53 0.71 -6.14 2.63
N ILE A 54 0.13 -7.22 2.07
CA ILE A 54 -0.05 -7.37 0.62
C ILE A 54 -0.92 -6.23 0.08
N LYS A 55 -2.04 -5.95 0.74
CA LYS A 55 -2.94 -4.84 0.37
C LYS A 55 -2.20 -3.50 0.40
N LEU A 56 -1.48 -3.20 1.47
CA LEU A 56 -0.73 -1.95 1.61
C LEU A 56 0.31 -1.79 0.50
N LYS A 57 1.08 -2.85 0.19
CA LYS A 57 2.05 -2.81 -0.90
C LYS A 57 1.39 -2.53 -2.25
N LYS A 58 0.28 -3.21 -2.58
CA LYS A 58 -0.48 -2.99 -3.81
C LYS A 58 -1.02 -1.57 -3.90
N THR A 59 -1.61 -1.06 -2.81
CA THR A 59 -2.10 0.34 -2.73
C THR A 59 -0.98 1.36 -2.90
N ASN A 60 0.20 1.10 -2.32
CA ASN A 60 1.34 2.00 -2.49
C ASN A 60 1.83 2.06 -3.94
N ILE A 61 1.91 0.91 -4.62
CA ILE A 61 2.25 0.86 -6.06
C ILE A 61 1.20 1.63 -6.88
N GLN A 62 -0.09 1.38 -6.62
CA GLN A 62 -1.18 2.09 -7.28
C GLN A 62 -1.07 3.60 -7.13
N ASN A 63 -0.90 4.08 -5.90
CA ASN A 63 -0.77 5.51 -5.59
C ASN A 63 0.45 6.13 -6.28
N TYR A 64 1.56 5.39 -6.35
CA TYR A 64 2.77 5.86 -7.03
C TYR A 64 2.54 5.98 -8.53
N LEU A 65 1.99 4.94 -9.16
CA LEU A 65 1.70 4.95 -10.59
C LEU A 65 0.68 6.04 -10.96
N GLN A 66 -0.36 6.22 -10.14
CA GLN A 66 -1.35 7.29 -10.33
C GLN A 66 -0.67 8.65 -10.29
N ARG A 67 0.19 8.91 -9.31
CA ARG A 67 0.94 10.18 -9.23
C ARG A 67 1.91 10.41 -10.39
N LEU A 68 2.48 9.35 -10.96
CA LEU A 68 3.39 9.47 -12.10
C LEU A 68 2.67 9.83 -13.39
N ILE A 69 1.48 9.27 -13.59
CA ILE A 69 0.76 9.37 -14.87
C ILE A 69 -0.22 10.55 -14.85
N THR A 70 -0.71 10.93 -13.69
CA THR A 70 -1.68 12.00 -13.54
C THR A 70 -1.01 13.36 -13.33
N THR A 71 -1.22 14.28 -14.27
CA THR A 71 -1.03 15.72 -14.07
C THR A 71 -2.33 16.44 -13.67
N ASN A 72 -3.49 15.81 -13.88
CA ASN A 72 -4.81 16.41 -13.61
C ASN A 72 -5.69 15.48 -12.74
N PRO A 73 -6.02 15.85 -11.49
CA PRO A 73 -6.73 14.98 -10.54
C PRO A 73 -8.18 14.61 -10.90
N PHE A 74 -8.70 15.11 -12.03
CA PHE A 74 -10.08 14.91 -12.49
C PHE A 74 -10.22 13.97 -13.70
N GLU A 75 -9.13 13.35 -14.16
CA GLU A 75 -9.14 12.47 -15.32
C GLU A 75 -9.36 11.00 -14.91
N ASP A 76 -10.21 10.29 -15.67
CA ASP A 76 -10.46 8.87 -15.45
C ASP A 76 -9.18 8.07 -15.65
N TYR A 77 -8.84 7.28 -14.65
CA TYR A 77 -7.56 6.60 -14.55
C TYR A 77 -7.70 5.14 -15.07
N PRO A 78 -6.77 4.63 -15.91
CA PRO A 78 -6.81 3.23 -16.36
C PRO A 78 -6.86 2.23 -15.20
N ASP A 79 -7.28 0.97 -15.40
CA ASP A 79 -7.27 0.02 -14.28
C ASP A 79 -5.88 -0.61 -14.10
N PHE A 80 -5.02 -0.05 -13.24
CA PHE A 80 -3.70 -0.63 -12.93
C PHE A 80 -3.75 -2.02 -12.30
N SER A 81 -4.90 -2.56 -11.91
CA SER A 81 -4.99 -3.81 -11.14
C SER A 81 -4.18 -4.94 -11.79
N LYS A 82 -4.28 -5.11 -13.11
CA LYS A 82 -3.52 -6.14 -13.85
C LYS A 82 -2.01 -5.93 -13.78
N LEU A 83 -1.55 -4.69 -13.98
CA LEU A 83 -0.13 -4.33 -13.90
C LEU A 83 0.40 -4.53 -12.49
N ILE A 84 -0.36 -4.11 -11.47
CA ILE A 84 0.02 -4.28 -10.06
C ILE A 84 0.12 -5.76 -9.71
N GLU A 85 -0.82 -6.61 -10.13
CA GLU A 85 -0.73 -8.06 -9.91
C GLU A 85 0.52 -8.65 -10.57
N LYS A 86 0.86 -8.22 -11.79
CA LYS A 86 2.09 -8.65 -12.49
C LYS A 86 3.34 -8.23 -11.71
N ILE A 87 3.45 -6.95 -11.36
CA ILE A 87 4.58 -6.42 -10.57
C ILE A 87 4.71 -7.15 -9.23
N PHE A 88 3.59 -7.43 -8.58
CA PHE A 88 3.59 -8.07 -7.26
C PHE A 88 4.02 -9.54 -7.33
N LYS A 89 3.55 -10.30 -8.32
CA LYS A 89 3.92 -11.71 -8.51
C LYS A 89 5.38 -11.87 -8.91
N ASP A 90 5.86 -11.01 -9.80
CA ASP A 90 7.20 -11.09 -10.38
C ASP A 90 8.19 -10.10 -9.72
N SER A 91 7.93 -9.70 -8.46
CA SER A 91 8.71 -8.68 -7.73
C SER A 91 10.22 -8.90 -7.79
N SER A 92 10.68 -10.15 -7.64
CA SER A 92 12.11 -10.52 -7.72
C SER A 92 12.79 -10.18 -9.06
N ILE A 93 12.02 -10.09 -10.15
CA ILE A 93 12.51 -9.74 -11.48
C ILE A 93 12.67 -8.22 -11.59
N TYR A 94 11.71 -7.46 -11.07
CA TYR A 94 11.71 -6.01 -11.12
C TYR A 94 12.73 -5.40 -10.15
N ASP A 95 12.95 -6.02 -8.98
CA ASP A 95 13.97 -5.59 -8.01
C ASP A 95 15.41 -5.58 -8.59
N LYS A 96 15.64 -6.31 -9.69
CA LYS A 96 16.95 -6.44 -10.34
C LYS A 96 17.01 -5.77 -11.71
N ASN A 97 15.90 -5.25 -12.22
CA ASN A 97 15.80 -4.80 -13.61
C ASN A 97 14.80 -3.63 -13.76
N ASP A 98 15.29 -2.44 -13.43
CA ASP A 98 14.55 -1.17 -13.53
C ASP A 98 14.06 -0.88 -14.96
N LEU A 99 14.81 -1.30 -15.99
CA LEU A 99 14.42 -1.12 -17.40
C LEU A 99 13.18 -1.94 -17.75
N LYS A 100 13.09 -3.17 -17.27
CA LYS A 100 11.91 -4.02 -17.49
C LYS A 100 10.68 -3.42 -16.81
N LEU A 101 10.82 -2.92 -15.58
CA LEU A 101 9.73 -2.24 -14.87
C LEU A 101 9.24 -1.02 -15.66
N ARG A 102 10.17 -0.16 -16.10
CA ARG A 102 9.86 1.03 -16.90
C ARG A 102 9.10 0.66 -18.18
N ASN A 103 9.60 -0.31 -18.94
CA ASN A 103 8.98 -0.70 -20.21
C ASN A 103 7.58 -1.30 -20.01
N ASP A 104 7.38 -2.14 -18.98
CA ASP A 104 6.07 -2.70 -18.67
C ASP A 104 5.04 -1.62 -18.28
N ILE A 105 5.47 -0.61 -17.52
CA ILE A 105 4.62 0.55 -17.18
C ILE A 105 4.26 1.34 -18.44
N LEU A 106 5.25 1.65 -19.29
CA LEU A 106 5.04 2.42 -20.53
C LEU A 106 4.10 1.69 -21.49
N TYR A 107 4.30 0.38 -21.66
CA TYR A 107 3.43 -0.47 -22.48
C TYR A 107 1.99 -0.47 -21.96
N PHE A 108 1.81 -0.62 -20.64
CA PHE A 108 0.48 -0.57 -20.03
C PHE A 108 -0.21 0.79 -20.25
N ILE A 109 0.51 1.90 -20.11
CA ILE A 109 -0.06 3.24 -20.40
C ILE A 109 -0.46 3.33 -21.88
N ALA A 110 0.41 2.92 -22.80
CA ALA A 110 0.15 3.00 -24.24
C ALA A 110 -1.07 2.18 -24.67
N GLU A 111 -1.21 0.95 -24.15
CA GLU A 111 -2.37 0.08 -24.45
C GLU A 111 -3.70 0.64 -23.94
N ASN A 112 -3.68 1.48 -22.91
CA ASN A 112 -4.89 2.03 -22.29
C ASN A 112 -5.16 3.50 -22.68
N LYS A 113 -4.37 4.10 -23.55
CA LYS A 113 -4.71 5.38 -24.19
C LYS A 113 -5.79 5.15 -25.24
N THR A 114 -6.84 5.96 -25.23
CA THR A 114 -7.90 5.93 -26.24
C THR A 114 -7.34 6.26 -27.63
N LYS A 115 -7.99 5.67 -28.64
CA LYS A 115 -7.68 5.68 -30.09
C LYS A 115 -7.34 7.03 -30.74
N SER A 116 -7.44 8.16 -30.04
CA SER A 116 -7.15 9.51 -30.57
C SER A 116 -5.68 9.94 -30.46
N GLU A 117 -4.83 9.21 -29.73
CA GLU A 117 -3.38 9.52 -29.61
C GLU A 117 -2.48 8.42 -30.20
N VAL A 118 -3.06 7.31 -30.66
CA VAL A 118 -2.33 6.13 -31.14
C VAL A 118 -1.62 6.39 -32.48
N ASP A 119 -2.07 7.37 -33.26
CA ASP A 119 -1.47 7.71 -34.56
C ASP A 119 -0.12 8.45 -34.44
N GLU A 120 0.24 8.98 -33.27
CA GLU A 120 1.59 9.55 -33.02
C GLU A 120 2.61 8.51 -32.49
N ILE A 121 2.15 7.32 -32.06
CA ILE A 121 3.00 6.31 -31.41
C ILE A 121 3.67 5.38 -32.43
N ASN A 122 3.27 5.41 -33.71
CA ASN A 122 3.80 4.47 -34.72
C ASN A 122 5.23 4.77 -35.22
N GLU A 123 5.91 5.80 -34.69
CA GLU A 123 7.35 5.99 -34.84
C GLU A 123 8.01 6.11 -33.45
N ILE A 124 8.15 4.98 -32.76
CA ILE A 124 8.84 4.91 -31.47
C ILE A 124 10.35 5.13 -31.68
N ASN A 125 10.80 6.37 -31.47
CA ASN A 125 12.18 6.67 -31.08
C ASN A 125 12.22 7.00 -29.58
N ASP A 126 13.33 6.63 -28.92
CA ASP A 126 13.62 6.89 -27.50
C ASP A 126 13.37 8.36 -27.09
N ASP A 127 13.48 9.30 -28.04
CA ASP A 127 13.22 10.73 -27.87
C ASP A 127 11.75 11.08 -27.52
N TYR A 128 10.76 10.35 -28.03
CA TYR A 128 9.35 10.62 -27.66
C TYR A 128 9.12 10.30 -26.18
N PHE A 129 9.65 9.16 -25.72
CA PHE A 129 9.55 8.74 -24.33
C PHE A 129 10.33 9.68 -23.39
N GLU A 130 11.53 10.12 -23.77
CA GLU A 130 12.30 11.14 -23.04
C GLU A 130 11.55 12.48 -22.96
N ASN A 131 10.89 12.90 -24.04
CA ASN A 131 10.12 14.15 -24.07
C ASN A 131 8.84 14.10 -23.23
N GLN A 132 8.13 12.97 -23.20
CA GLN A 132 7.00 12.80 -22.28
C GLN A 132 7.47 12.82 -20.82
N ILE A 133 8.56 12.12 -20.47
CA ILE A 133 9.13 12.16 -19.10
C ILE A 133 9.60 13.57 -18.72
N LYS A 134 10.18 14.35 -19.64
CA LYS A 134 10.55 15.76 -19.41
C LYS A 134 9.33 16.66 -19.15
N LYS A 135 8.18 16.35 -19.74
CA LYS A 135 6.92 17.08 -19.50
C LYS A 135 6.41 16.88 -18.07
N TYR A 136 6.64 15.71 -17.47
CA TYR A 136 6.32 15.40 -16.06
C TYR A 136 7.43 15.79 -15.07
N ARG A 137 8.63 16.16 -15.54
CA ARG A 137 9.77 16.63 -14.71
C ARG A 137 9.89 18.16 -14.59
N LYS A 138 9.04 18.95 -15.25
CA LYS A 138 8.94 20.39 -14.99
C LYS A 138 8.02 20.62 -13.79
N TYR A 139 8.57 20.46 -12.59
CA TYR A 139 8.41 21.27 -11.36
C TYR A 139 9.18 20.61 -10.22
#